data_AF-A0A1B5ZA25-F1
#
_entry.id   AF-A0A1B5ZA25-F1
#
_cell.length_a   1.000
_cell.length_b   1.000
_cell.length_c   1.000
_cell.angle_alpha   90.00
_cell.angle_beta   90.00
_cell.angle_gamma   90.00
#
_symmetry.space_group_name_H-M   'P 1'
#
loop_
_entity.id
_entity.type
_entity.pdbx_description
1 polymer ?
#
loop_
_entity_poly.entity_id
_entity_poly.type
_entity_poly.pdbx_seq_one_letter_code
_entity_poly.pdbx_strand_id
1 'polypeptide(L)'
;HWFWDVVKASGLQPLLKTNYNNLDWGLLTAFSERWQPETGTFHLSIGEVTITLDDVSCLLHMPITGKMLNHLGTSCTTEEGEDMCQEYLNFPRTKCRAEFKKMKGAHIGFPMLEKIYAANLRRALKAEEEEEEEE
;
A
#
# COMPACT_ATOMS: atom_id res chain seq x y z
N HIS A 1 -14.85 -11.28 -11.19
CA HIS A 1 -14.47 -10.17 -12.10
C HIS A 1 -13.05 -9.83 -11.70
N TRP A 2 -12.11 -10.69 -12.12
CA TRP A 2 -10.75 -10.91 -11.59
C TRP A 2 -10.08 -9.72 -10.87
N PHE A 3 -10.05 -8.55 -11.51
CA PHE A 3 -9.44 -7.34 -10.96
C PHE A 3 -10.03 -6.92 -9.60
N TRP A 4 -11.35 -6.92 -9.43
CA TRP A 4 -11.99 -6.43 -8.21
C TRP A 4 -11.84 -7.39 -7.03
N ASP A 5 -11.75 -8.68 -7.31
CA ASP A 5 -11.66 -9.72 -6.30
C ASP A 5 -10.24 -9.80 -5.73
N VAL A 6 -9.22 -9.67 -6.59
CA VAL A 6 -7.80 -9.51 -6.20
C VAL A 6 -7.54 -8.20 -5.44
N VAL A 7 -8.08 -7.09 -5.91
CA VAL A 7 -7.93 -5.78 -5.24
C VAL A 7 -8.58 -5.76 -3.85
N LYS A 8 -9.74 -6.42 -3.69
CA LYS A 8 -10.36 -6.59 -2.36
C LYS A 8 -9.55 -7.53 -1.47
N ALA A 9 -9.10 -8.67 -2.00
CA ALA A 9 -8.35 -9.66 -1.24
C ALA A 9 -6.99 -9.15 -0.72
N SER A 10 -6.32 -8.31 -1.52
CA SER A 10 -5.04 -7.68 -1.16
C SER A 10 -5.15 -6.60 -0.07
N GLY A 11 -6.35 -6.09 0.21
CA GLY A 11 -6.59 -4.97 1.13
C GLY A 11 -6.23 -3.60 0.53
N LEU A 12 -5.87 -3.54 -0.75
CA LEU A 12 -5.45 -2.31 -1.43
C LEU A 12 -6.63 -1.50 -2.00
N GLN A 13 -7.86 -1.98 -1.85
CA GLN A 13 -9.07 -1.30 -2.31
C GLN A 13 -9.14 0.19 -1.90
N PRO A 14 -8.73 0.62 -0.69
CA PRO A 14 -8.79 2.03 -0.36
C PRO A 14 -7.77 2.91 -1.08
N LEU A 15 -6.70 2.34 -1.66
CA LEU A 15 -5.83 3.09 -2.57
C LEU A 15 -6.62 3.60 -3.79
N LEU A 16 -7.63 2.87 -4.25
CA LEU A 16 -8.52 3.35 -5.31
C LEU A 16 -9.35 4.58 -4.91
N LYS A 17 -9.52 4.83 -3.59
CA LYS A 17 -10.19 6.02 -3.05
C LYS A 17 -9.23 7.20 -2.83
N THR A 18 -7.92 6.93 -2.70
CA THR A 18 -6.93 8.01 -2.78
C THR A 18 -7.03 8.58 -4.19
N ASN A 19 -7.32 9.88 -4.33
CA ASN A 19 -7.60 10.50 -5.62
C ASN A 19 -6.38 10.38 -6.56
N TYR A 20 -6.30 9.26 -7.29
CA TYR A 20 -5.50 9.08 -8.49
C TYR A 20 -6.16 9.79 -9.69
N ASN A 21 -7.21 10.59 -9.47
CA ASN A 21 -7.87 11.38 -10.51
C ASN A 21 -6.92 12.32 -11.29
N ASN A 22 -5.70 12.55 -10.78
CA ASN A 22 -4.65 13.33 -11.46
C ASN A 22 -3.45 12.48 -11.92
N LEU A 23 -3.43 11.17 -11.65
CA LEU A 23 -2.35 10.29 -12.06
C LEU A 23 -2.74 9.60 -13.36
N ASP A 24 -2.06 10.01 -14.42
CA ASP A 24 -2.29 9.48 -15.76
C ASP A 24 -2.14 7.95 -15.76
N TRP A 25 -3.13 7.26 -16.31
CA TRP A 25 -3.14 5.80 -16.38
C TRP A 25 -1.96 5.27 -17.22
N GLY A 26 -1.57 6.04 -18.25
CA GLY A 26 -0.37 5.76 -19.03
C GLY A 26 0.90 5.82 -18.19
N LEU A 27 0.97 6.76 -17.25
CA LEU A 27 2.08 6.89 -16.31
C LEU A 27 2.17 5.68 -15.38
N LEU A 28 1.08 5.32 -14.69
CA LEU A 28 1.09 4.17 -13.78
C LEU A 28 1.48 2.87 -14.49
N THR A 29 0.95 2.66 -15.69
CA THR A 29 1.26 1.48 -16.52
C THR A 29 2.73 1.47 -16.93
N ALA A 30 3.26 2.60 -17.39
CA ALA A 30 4.67 2.71 -17.75
C ALA A 30 5.61 2.50 -16.55
N PHE A 31 5.21 2.91 -15.35
CA PHE A 31 5.93 2.63 -14.12
C PHE A 31 5.91 1.14 -13.78
N SER A 32 4.75 0.48 -13.85
CA SER A 32 4.64 -0.95 -13.57
C SER A 32 5.39 -1.81 -14.58
N GLU A 33 5.34 -1.49 -15.86
CA GLU A 33 6.02 -2.25 -16.92
C GLU A 33 7.54 -2.11 -16.88
N ARG A 34 8.04 -1.00 -16.32
CA ARG A 34 9.47 -0.68 -16.27
C ARG A 34 10.10 -0.95 -14.91
N TRP A 35 9.33 -1.32 -13.90
CA TRP A 35 9.84 -1.66 -12.57
C TRP A 35 10.59 -2.99 -12.60
N GLN A 36 11.87 -2.97 -12.18
CA GLN A 36 12.67 -4.16 -11.96
C GLN A 36 12.68 -4.50 -10.46
N PRO A 37 11.96 -5.55 -10.04
CA PRO A 37 11.75 -5.84 -8.62
C PRO A 37 13.01 -6.30 -7.88
N GLU A 38 13.98 -6.89 -8.55
CA GLU A 38 15.21 -7.40 -7.93
C GLU A 38 16.14 -6.28 -7.46
N THR A 39 16.15 -5.14 -8.18
CA THR A 39 17.04 -4.00 -7.93
C THR A 39 16.30 -2.78 -7.38
N GLY A 40 14.96 -2.76 -7.47
CA GLY A 40 14.14 -1.62 -7.12
C GLY A 40 14.37 -0.42 -8.05
N THR A 41 14.75 -0.66 -9.31
CA THR A 41 15.06 0.37 -10.31
C THR A 41 14.04 0.35 -11.45
N PHE A 42 13.99 1.43 -12.24
CA PHE A 42 13.13 1.51 -13.41
C PHE A 42 13.96 1.45 -14.70
N HIS A 43 13.58 0.56 -15.61
CA HIS A 43 14.17 0.43 -16.94
C HIS A 43 13.52 1.42 -17.90
N LEU A 44 14.10 2.61 -18.05
CA LEU A 44 13.72 3.54 -19.11
C LEU A 44 14.50 3.23 -20.39
N SER A 45 13.87 3.41 -21.54
CA SER A 45 14.46 3.19 -22.87
C SER A 45 15.65 4.11 -23.21
N ILE A 46 16.10 4.94 -22.28
CA ILE A 46 17.26 5.84 -22.42
C ILE A 46 18.43 5.49 -21.48
N GLY A 47 18.37 4.33 -20.80
CA GLY A 47 19.36 3.84 -19.85
C GLY A 47 18.74 3.52 -18.48
N GLU A 48 19.49 2.87 -17.58
CA GLU A 48 19.12 2.79 -16.16
C GLU A 48 19.06 4.22 -15.59
N VAL A 49 17.85 4.70 -15.33
CA VAL A 49 17.63 6.00 -14.68
C VAL A 49 17.17 5.71 -13.26
N THR A 50 17.94 6.15 -12.29
CA THR A 50 17.49 6.19 -10.89
C THR A 50 16.45 7.28 -10.77
N ILE A 51 15.19 6.90 -10.52
CA ILE A 51 14.14 7.86 -10.21
C ILE A 51 14.48 8.50 -8.87
N THR A 52 14.72 9.81 -8.89
CA THR A 52 15.05 10.57 -7.69
C THR A 52 13.78 10.93 -6.93
N LEU A 53 13.90 11.28 -5.66
CA LEU A 53 12.76 11.83 -4.90
C LEU A 53 12.22 13.10 -5.56
N ASP A 54 13.09 13.89 -6.22
CA ASP A 54 12.72 15.06 -7.04
C ASP A 54 11.78 14.68 -8.19
N ASP A 55 12.08 13.60 -8.90
CA ASP A 55 11.21 13.09 -9.96
C ASP A 55 9.86 12.64 -9.40
N VAL A 56 9.86 11.87 -8.30
CA VAL A 56 8.61 11.43 -7.63
C VAL A 56 7.76 12.61 -7.18
N SER A 57 8.38 13.66 -6.64
CA SER A 57 7.68 14.89 -6.28
C SER A 57 7.13 15.64 -7.48
N CYS A 58 7.85 15.68 -8.59
CA CYS A 58 7.39 16.31 -9.83
C CYS A 58 6.20 15.54 -10.43
N LEU A 59 6.27 14.21 -10.40
CA LEU A 59 5.27 13.31 -10.97
C LEU A 59 3.99 13.23 -10.13
N LEU A 60 4.13 13.16 -8.80
CA LEU A 60 3.01 13.00 -7.87
C LEU A 60 2.53 14.33 -7.28
N HIS A 61 3.21 15.44 -7.59
CA HIS A 61 3.01 16.75 -6.94
C HIS A 61 3.11 16.70 -5.40
N MET A 62 3.85 15.74 -4.86
CA MET A 62 4.03 15.57 -3.42
C MET A 62 5.30 16.28 -2.95
N PRO A 63 5.23 17.28 -2.06
CA PRO A 63 6.41 18.03 -1.63
C PRO A 63 7.40 17.15 -0.85
N ILE A 64 8.65 17.11 -1.31
CA ILE A 64 9.77 16.37 -0.67
C ILE A 64 10.17 17.02 0.65
N THR A 65 10.08 18.34 0.70
CA THR A 65 10.28 19.12 1.92
C THR A 65 8.96 19.25 2.67
N GLY A 66 8.53 18.16 3.27
CA GLY A 66 7.51 18.14 4.30
C GLY A 66 8.14 17.92 5.67
N LYS A 67 7.56 18.47 6.74
CA LYS A 67 7.80 17.89 8.07
C LYS A 67 7.43 16.40 7.95
N MET A 68 8.30 15.49 8.39
CA MET A 68 7.85 14.12 8.73
C MET A 68 6.51 14.28 9.45
N LEU A 69 5.48 13.56 9.02
CA LEU A 69 4.13 13.62 9.60
C LEU A 69 4.28 13.54 11.12
N ASN A 70 4.34 14.70 11.76
CA ASN A 70 4.59 14.79 13.18
C ASN A 70 3.19 14.63 13.74
N HIS A 71 2.92 13.46 14.31
CA HIS A 71 1.60 13.02 14.77
C HIS A 71 1.00 13.91 15.88
N LEU A 72 1.65 15.02 16.24
CA LEU A 72 1.12 16.06 17.11
C LEU A 72 0.00 16.82 16.39
N GLY A 73 -1.19 16.24 16.40
CA GLY A 73 -2.43 16.82 15.85
C GLY A 73 -3.24 15.86 14.98
N THR A 74 -2.59 14.81 14.46
CA THR A 74 -3.19 13.67 13.71
C THR A 74 -2.98 12.36 14.47
N SER A 75 -2.95 12.40 15.80
CA SER A 75 -2.98 11.18 16.61
C SER A 75 -4.38 10.59 16.51
N CYS A 76 -4.54 9.70 15.54
CA CYS A 76 -5.66 8.79 15.43
C CYS A 76 -5.91 8.12 16.79
N THR A 77 -7.16 8.16 17.25
CA THR A 77 -7.56 7.44 18.46
C THR A 77 -7.36 5.94 18.27
N THR A 78 -7.32 5.18 19.36
CA THR A 78 -7.24 3.71 19.30
C THR A 78 -8.37 3.12 18.45
N GLU A 79 -9.57 3.71 18.53
CA GLU A 79 -10.75 3.26 17.80
C GLU A 79 -10.66 3.56 16.31
N GLU A 80 -10.32 4.80 15.94
CA GLU A 80 -10.05 5.15 14.54
C GLU A 80 -8.89 4.30 13.97
N GLY A 81 -7.88 3.98 14.78
CA GLY A 81 -6.74 3.16 14.38
C GLY A 81 -7.14 1.71 14.13
N GLU A 82 -8.06 1.19 14.94
CA GLU A 82 -8.65 -0.12 14.76
C GLU A 82 -9.47 -0.17 13.46
N ASP A 83 -10.28 0.85 13.20
CA ASP A 83 -11.09 0.96 11.98
C ASP A 83 -10.21 1.06 10.74
N MET A 84 -9.15 1.89 10.77
CA MET A 84 -8.20 1.97 9.67
C MET A 84 -7.46 0.63 9.44
N CYS A 85 -7.02 -0.05 10.50
CA CYS A 85 -6.37 -1.34 10.32
C CYS A 85 -7.31 -2.39 9.71
N GLN A 86 -8.60 -2.35 10.07
CA GLN A 86 -9.60 -3.23 9.47
C GLN A 86 -9.87 -2.87 8.00
N GLU A 87 -10.07 -1.59 7.68
CA GLU A 87 -10.40 -1.13 6.32
C GLU A 87 -9.21 -1.26 5.35
N TYR A 88 -8.02 -0.84 5.76
CA TYR A 88 -6.85 -0.69 4.88
C TYR A 88 -5.88 -1.86 4.92
N LEU A 89 -5.82 -2.60 6.03
CA LEU A 89 -4.85 -3.70 6.19
C LEU A 89 -5.54 -5.06 6.27
N ASN A 90 -6.88 -5.09 6.20
CA ASN A 90 -7.69 -6.28 6.44
C ASN A 90 -7.33 -6.97 7.78
N PHE A 91 -6.91 -6.15 8.76
CA PHE A 91 -6.41 -6.61 10.05
C PHE A 91 -7.50 -6.43 11.12
N PRO A 92 -7.97 -7.52 11.77
CA PRO A 92 -9.12 -7.44 12.67
C PRO A 92 -8.88 -6.53 13.88
N ARG A 93 -9.88 -5.71 14.23
CA ARG A 93 -9.85 -4.80 15.40
C ARG A 93 -9.38 -5.49 16.69
N THR A 94 -9.82 -6.73 16.90
CA THR A 94 -9.45 -7.55 18.06
C THR A 94 -7.94 -7.80 18.17
N LYS A 95 -7.24 -7.91 17.04
CA LYS A 95 -5.78 -8.06 16.97
C LYS A 95 -5.06 -6.71 17.01
N CYS A 96 -5.65 -5.65 16.45
CA CYS A 96 -5.11 -4.28 16.49
C CYS A 96 -4.87 -3.82 17.92
N ARG A 97 -5.85 -4.02 18.81
CA ARG A 97 -5.76 -3.57 20.20
C ARG A 97 -4.60 -4.19 20.98
N ALA A 98 -4.27 -5.45 20.69
CA ALA A 98 -3.12 -6.12 21.31
C ALA A 98 -1.79 -5.47 20.88
N GLU A 99 -1.63 -5.18 19.58
CA GLU A 99 -0.41 -4.49 19.11
C GLU A 99 -0.35 -3.03 19.51
N PHE A 100 -1.48 -2.32 19.54
CA PHE A 100 -1.49 -0.93 20.00
C PHE A 100 -1.07 -0.81 21.46
N LYS A 101 -1.45 -1.77 22.31
CA LYS A 101 -1.00 -1.84 23.70
C LYS A 101 0.52 -2.06 23.80
N LYS A 102 1.09 -2.90 22.93
CA LYS A 102 2.53 -3.17 22.87
C LYS A 102 3.31 -1.96 22.37
N MET A 103 2.79 -1.27 21.34
CA MET A 103 3.41 -0.10 20.71
C MET A 103 3.14 1.21 21.47
N LYS A 104 2.32 1.18 22.53
CA LYS A 104 1.90 2.33 23.34
C LYS A 104 1.28 3.46 22.51
N GLY A 105 0.47 3.09 21.52
CA GLY A 105 -0.21 4.01 20.62
C GLY A 105 -0.92 3.26 19.49
N ALA A 106 -1.70 3.98 18.67
CA ALA A 106 -2.37 3.44 17.49
C ALA A 106 -1.36 3.18 16.34
N HIS A 107 -0.39 2.30 16.60
CA HIS A 107 0.72 1.99 15.71
C HIS A 107 0.85 0.48 15.53
N ILE A 108 1.07 0.06 14.30
CA ILE A 108 1.47 -1.31 13.97
C ILE A 108 2.98 -1.35 13.82
N GLY A 109 3.65 -2.19 14.60
CA GLY A 109 5.09 -2.40 14.46
C GLY A 109 5.43 -3.05 13.12
N PHE A 110 6.58 -2.70 12.55
CA PHE A 110 7.04 -3.23 11.26
C PHE A 110 6.99 -4.76 11.16
N PRO A 111 7.43 -5.56 12.17
CA PRO A 111 7.36 -7.02 12.08
C PRO A 111 5.93 -7.58 12.03
N MET A 112 4.95 -6.84 12.56
CA MET A 112 3.54 -7.22 12.42
C MET A 112 3.02 -6.83 11.05
N LEU A 113 3.39 -5.64 10.57
CA LEU A 113 2.99 -5.15 9.26
C LEU A 113 3.45 -6.11 8.15
N GLU A 114 4.70 -6.58 8.21
CA GLU A 114 5.24 -7.57 7.27
C GLU A 114 4.42 -8.87 7.26
N LYS A 115 4.00 -9.36 8.43
CA LYS A 115 3.14 -10.55 8.55
C LYS A 115 1.76 -10.32 7.95
N ILE A 116 1.20 -9.13 8.11
CA ILE A 116 -0.10 -8.76 7.54
C ILE A 116 0.01 -8.75 6.01
N TYR A 117 1.04 -8.11 5.45
CA TYR A 117 1.26 -8.10 4.00
C TYR A 117 1.46 -9.50 3.43
N ALA A 118 2.28 -10.34 4.06
CA ALA A 118 2.49 -11.72 3.62
C ALA A 118 1.20 -12.54 3.67
N ALA A 119 0.33 -12.31 4.66
CA ALA A 119 -0.97 -12.99 4.75
C ALA A 119 -1.96 -12.50 3.67
N ASN A 120 -2.00 -11.20 3.40
CA ASN A 120 -2.86 -10.63 2.36
C ASN A 120 -2.40 -11.05 0.96
N LEU A 121 -1.09 -11.11 0.72
CA LEU A 121 -0.53 -11.61 -0.54
C LEU A 121 -0.95 -13.06 -0.81
N ARG A 122 -0.82 -13.95 0.18
CA ARG A 122 -1.26 -15.35 0.04
C ARG A 122 -2.77 -15.46 -0.26
N ARG A 123 -3.59 -14.59 0.30
CA ARG A 123 -5.04 -14.55 0.03
C ARG A 123 -5.33 -14.08 -1.39
N ALA A 124 -4.60 -13.08 -1.86
CA ALA A 124 -4.72 -12.59 -3.24
C ALA A 124 -4.33 -13.68 -4.25
N LEU A 125 -3.18 -14.33 -4.06
CA LEU A 125 -2.72 -15.41 -4.93
C LEU A 125 -3.70 -16.59 -4.97
N LYS A 126 -4.26 -16.97 -3.81
CA LYS A 126 -5.28 -18.03 -3.76
C LYS A 126 -6.56 -17.65 -4.49
N ALA A 127 -6.97 -16.39 -4.44
CA ALA A 127 -8.14 -15.91 -5.18
C ALA A 127 -7.91 -15.91 -6.69
N GLU A 128 -6.67 -15.73 -7.16
CA GLU A 128 -6.31 -15.89 -8.57
C GLU A 128 -6.35 -17.36 -8.99
N GLU A 129 -5.76 -18.27 -8.20
CA GLU A 129 -5.76 -19.72 -8.47
C GLU A 129 -7.19 -20.32 -8.48
N GLU A 130 -8.07 -19.89 -7.57
CA GLU A 130 -9.45 -20.38 -7.50
C GLU A 130 -10.32 -19.92 -8.68
N GLU A 131 -10.05 -18.76 -9.30
CA GLU A 131 -10.74 -18.36 -10.54
C GLU A 131 -10.17 -19.11 -11.77
N GLU A 132 -8.87 -19.45 -11.83
CA GLU A 132 -8.29 -20.26 -12.92
C GLU A 132 -8.82 -21.71 -12.93
N GLU A 133 -9.19 -22.27 -11.78
CA GLU A 133 -9.79 -23.61 -11.67
C GLU A 133 -11.30 -23.62 -12.02
N GLU A 134 -11.98 -22.47 -12.01
CA GLU A 134 -13.40 -22.31 -12.34
C GLU A 134 -13.67 -21.94 -13.82
N GLU A 135 -12.63 -21.60 -14.61
CA GLU A 135 -12.67 -21.39 -16.07
C GLU A 135 -12.43 -22.69 -16.89
#